data_AF-A0AA36PMB6-F1
#
_entry.id   AF-A0AA36PMB6-F1
#
_cell.length_a   1.000
_cell.length_b   1.000
_cell.length_c   1.000
_cell.angle_alpha   90.00
_cell.angle_beta   90.00
_cell.angle_gamma   90.00
#
_symmetry.space_group_name_H-M   'P 1'
#
loop_
_entity.id
_entity.type
_entity.pdbx_description
1 polymer ?
#
loop_
_entity_poly.entity_id
_entity_poly.type
_entity_poly.pdbx_seq_one_letter_code
_entity_poly.pdbx_strand_id
1 'polypeptide(L)' 'MAITGLKKNTIKYARDISWMEGREYKHVSGNGIPHETAACFYNRELVDEWIQKMPKAIRRER' A
#
# COMPACT_ATOMS: atom_id res chain seq x y z
N MET A 1 -2.82 -7.61 -10.85
CA MET A 1 -2.57 -6.47 -11.76
C MET A 1 -1.47 -5.62 -11.18
N ALA A 2 -0.49 -5.32 -12.02
CA ALA A 2 0.90 -5.04 -11.69
C ALA A 2 1.27 -3.56 -11.82
N ILE A 3 0.35 -2.64 -11.53
CA ILE A 3 0.53 -1.24 -11.91
C ILE A 3 1.73 -0.61 -11.16
N THR A 4 1.91 -0.91 -9.86
CA THR A 4 3.05 -0.39 -9.07
C THR A 4 4.30 -1.28 -9.14
N GLY A 5 4.18 -2.51 -9.65
CA GLY A 5 5.21 -3.54 -9.48
C GLY A 5 5.43 -4.06 -8.05
N LEU A 6 4.67 -3.60 -7.05
CA LEU A 6 4.84 -4.03 -5.65
C LEU A 6 4.31 -5.45 -5.42
N LYS A 7 5.05 -6.25 -4.63
CA LYS A 7 4.60 -7.58 -4.20
C LYS A 7 3.51 -7.45 -3.12
N LYS A 8 2.61 -8.43 -3.06
CA LYS A 8 1.53 -8.49 -2.05
C LYS A 8 2.05 -8.33 -0.61
N ASN A 9 3.16 -9.00 -0.27
CA ASN A 9 3.74 -8.91 1.07
C ASN A 9 4.31 -7.52 1.36
N THR A 10 4.88 -6.84 0.36
CA THR A 10 5.35 -5.46 0.48
C THR A 10 4.20 -4.50 0.71
N ILE A 11 3.09 -4.67 0.00
CA ILE A 11 1.87 -3.87 0.19
C ILE A 11 1.28 -4.10 1.59
N LYS A 12 1.25 -5.36 2.07
CA LYS A 12 0.80 -5.66 3.42
C LYS A 12 1.69 -4.96 4.45
N TYR A 13 3.00 -5.11 4.34
CA TYR A 13 3.95 -4.47 5.24
C TYR A 13 3.81 -2.94 5.21
N ALA A 14 3.69 -2.33 4.03
CA ALA A 14 3.50 -0.88 3.90
C ALA A 14 2.23 -0.39 4.62
N ARG A 15 1.13 -1.13 4.58
CA ARG A 15 -0.08 -0.81 5.38
C ARG A 15 0.17 -0.89 6.88
N ASP A 16 0.95 -1.87 7.32
CA ASP A 16 1.20 -2.08 8.74
C ASP A 16 2.11 -1.00 9.34
N ILE A 17 2.99 -0.37 8.53
CA ILE A 17 4.06 0.49 9.04
C ILE A 17 4.17 1.90 8.43
N SER A 18 3.56 2.17 7.27
CA SER A 18 3.84 3.40 6.50
C SER A 18 2.62 4.09 5.92
N TRP A 19 1.62 3.34 5.48
CA TRP A 19 0.42 3.86 4.86
C TRP A 19 -0.70 4.01 5.87
N MET A 20 -1.48 5.07 5.74
CA MET A 20 -2.58 5.38 6.64
C MET A 20 -3.92 5.09 5.98
N GLU A 21 -4.81 4.42 6.72
CA GLU A 21 -6.18 4.22 6.27
C GLU A 21 -6.91 5.58 6.11
N GLY A 22 -7.63 5.75 5.01
CA GLY A 22 -8.26 7.00 4.60
C GLY A 22 -7.37 7.92 3.76
N ARG A 23 -6.04 7.68 3.73
CA ARG A 23 -5.08 8.45 2.92
C ARG A 23 -4.55 7.62 1.75
N GLU A 24 -3.62 6.70 2.02
CA GLU A 24 -3.02 5.85 0.97
C GLU A 24 -3.86 4.62 0.64
N TYR A 25 -4.67 4.13 1.59
CA TYR A 25 -5.57 3.00 1.35
C TYR A 25 -6.88 3.14 2.12
N LYS A 26 -7.91 2.39 1.73
CA LYS A 26 -9.15 2.26 2.49
C LYS A 26 -9.80 0.90 2.26
N HIS A 27 -10.48 0.39 3.28
CA HIS A 27 -11.40 -0.72 3.10
C HIS A 27 -12.68 -0.23 2.43
N VAL A 28 -13.16 -0.99 1.45
CA VAL A 28 -14.40 -0.71 0.72
C VAL A 28 -15.28 -1.94 0.76
N SER A 29 -16.54 -1.74 1.14
CA SER A 29 -17.58 -2.75 1.11
C SER A 29 -18.77 -2.25 0.31
N GLY A 30 -19.43 -3.15 -0.42
CA GLY A 30 -20.59 -2.80 -1.26
C GLY A 30 -21.80 -2.32 -0.46
N ASN A 31 -21.89 -2.67 0.83
CA ASN A 31 -22.93 -2.21 1.74
C ASN A 31 -22.59 -0.89 2.47
N GLY A 32 -21.44 -0.27 2.16
CA GLY A 32 -20.99 0.98 2.78
C GLY A 32 -20.40 0.84 4.18
N ILE A 33 -20.36 -0.37 4.76
CA ILE A 33 -19.76 -0.64 6.08
C ILE A 33 -18.56 -1.58 5.87
N PRO A 34 -17.34 -1.03 5.75
CA PRO A 34 -16.15 -1.86 5.59
C PRO A 34 -15.80 -2.59 6.89
N HIS A 35 -15.53 -3.89 6.76
CA HIS A 35 -14.96 -4.73 7.81
C HIS A 35 -13.48 -4.99 7.51
N GLU A 36 -12.73 -5.52 8.47
CA GLU A 36 -11.30 -5.85 8.32
C GLU A 36 -11.01 -6.83 7.16
N THR A 37 -12.00 -7.66 6.80
CA THR A 37 -11.91 -8.63 5.70
C THR A 37 -12.37 -8.06 4.35
N ALA A 38 -12.87 -6.82 4.33
CA ALA A 38 -13.36 -6.19 3.11
C ALA A 38 -12.23 -5.91 2.12
N ALA A 39 -12.60 -5.68 0.85
CA ALA A 39 -11.63 -5.40 -0.19
C ALA A 39 -10.87 -4.10 0.11
N CYS A 40 -9.56 -4.13 -0.05
CA CYS A 40 -8.68 -2.97 0.14
C CYS A 40 -8.42 -2.27 -1.18
N PHE A 41 -8.66 -0.97 -1.21
CA PHE A 41 -8.36 -0.10 -2.34
C PHE A 41 -7.24 0.87 -1.97
N TYR A 42 -6.47 1.28 -2.97
CA TYR A 42 -5.28 2.11 -2.78
C TYR A 42 -5.40 3.39 -3.60
N ASN A 43 -4.99 4.51 -3.02
CA ASN A 43 -4.80 5.74 -3.77
C ASN A 43 -3.50 5.64 -4.58
N ARG A 44 -3.66 5.49 -5.90
CA ARG A 44 -2.55 5.27 -6.81
C ARG A 44 -1.49 6.37 -6.74
N GLU A 45 -1.92 7.62 -6.71
CA GLU A 45 -1.03 8.78 -6.78
C GLU A 45 -0.15 8.87 -5.54
N LEU A 46 -0.75 8.70 -4.35
CA LEU A 46 -0.01 8.73 -3.09
C LEU A 46 0.92 7.52 -2.93
N VAL A 47 0.50 6.35 -3.42
CA VAL A 47 1.38 5.17 -3.43
C VAL A 47 2.58 5.41 -4.36
N ASP A 48 2.38 6.01 -5.53
CA ASP A 48 3.48 6.35 -6.44
C ASP A 48 4.40 7.42 -5.86
N GLU A 49 3.85 8.45 -5.21
CA GLU A 49 4.62 9.47 -4.49
C GLU A 49 5.47 8.83 -3.37
N TRP A 50 4.89 7.89 -2.62
CA TRP A 50 5.61 7.14 -1.59
C TRP A 50 6.76 6.31 -2.19
N ILE A 51 6.55 5.67 -3.34
CA ILE A 51 7.61 4.94 -4.05
C ILE A 51 8.74 5.88 -4.48
N GLN A 52 8.41 7.06 -5.02
CA GLN A 52 9.39 8.05 -5.48
C GLN A 52 10.28 8.58 -4.34
N LYS A 53 9.74 8.64 -3.12
CA LYS A 53 10.48 9.06 -1.92
C LYS A 53 11.37 7.96 -1.33
N MET A 54 11.31 6.73 -1.83
CA MET A 54 12.16 5.65 -1.31
C MET A 54 13.64 5.91 -1.60
N PRO A 55 14.53 5.67 -0.62
CA PRO A 55 15.96 5.75 -0.87
C PRO A 55 16.42 4.63 -1.82
N LYS A 56 17.59 4.84 -2.43
CA LYS A 56 18.24 3.80 -3.24
C LYS A 56 18.48 2.53 -2.40
N ALA A 57 18.37 1.37 -3.04
CA ALA A 57 18.62 0.10 -2.38
C ALA A 57 20.05 0.06 -1.81
N ILE A 58 20.17 -0.15 -0.51
CA ILE A 58 21.45 -0.34 0.16
C ILE A 58 21.86 -1.80 -0.06
N ARG A 59 23.06 -2.01 -0.61
CA ARG A 59 23.62 -3.34 -0.76
C ARG A 59 23.86 -3.91 0.63
N ARG A 60 23.25 -5.06 0.93
CA ARG A 60 23.58 -5.82 2.14
C ARG A 60 25.00 -6.35 1.96
N GLU A 61 25.92 -5.93 2.83
CA GLU A 61 27.21 -6.58 2.99
C GLU A 61 26.93 -7.99 3.54
N ARG A 62 27.51 -9.00 2.87
CA ARG A 62 27.36 -10.41 3.23
C ARG A 62 28.51 -10.84 4.12
#